data_AF-A0A3D0PBQ2-F1
#
_entry.id   AF-A0A3D0PBQ2-F1
#
_cell.length_a   1.000
_cell.length_b   1.000
_cell.length_c   1.000
_cell.angle_alpha   90.00
_cell.angle_beta   90.00
_cell.angle_gamma   90.00
#
_symmetry.space_group_name_H-M   'P 1'
#
loop_
_entity.id
_entity.type
_entity.pdbx_description
1 polymer ?
#
loop_
_entity_poly.entity_id
_entity_poly.type
_entity_poly.pdbx_seq_one_letter_code
_entity_poly.pdbx_strand_id
1 'polypeptide(L)'
;SAGGGYGAAELCLPLGGSSDDPQRRGGIHVLDELLQGEQPLLELQGEGTTLQPRRELQTALGRDQLSQARLLLARGITENGVVAVSSREGLLASPFGGLLGPFGNALFSGCGARSIGLTMPGLHQLGAGSAVLVAGGRGHVLGPGGGHQPQTRRQASGHARAP
;
A
#
# COMPACT_ATOMS: atom_id res chain seq x y z
N SER A 1 17.31 -7.91 2.48
CA SER A 1 16.84 -7.53 3.82
C SER A 1 15.70 -6.51 3.73
N ALA A 2 14.83 -6.43 4.74
CA ALA A 2 13.71 -5.48 4.82
C ALA A 2 14.11 -4.26 5.66
N GLY A 3 13.99 -3.04 5.11
CA GLY A 3 14.35 -1.80 5.80
C GLY A 3 13.13 -1.10 6.40
N GLY A 4 13.28 -0.60 7.63
CA GLY A 4 12.26 0.17 8.35
C GLY A 4 12.87 0.97 9.51
N GLY A 5 12.11 1.90 10.08
CA GLY A 5 12.50 2.66 11.27
C GLY A 5 11.91 2.07 12.54
N TYR A 6 12.61 2.21 13.67
CA TYR A 6 12.11 1.85 14.99
C TYR A 6 11.94 3.10 15.86
N GLY A 7 10.79 3.22 16.51
CA GLY A 7 10.57 4.15 17.63
C GLY A 7 10.65 3.41 18.96
N ALA A 8 10.51 4.11 20.09
CA ALA A 8 10.64 3.52 21.44
C ALA A 8 9.72 2.31 21.74
N ALA A 9 8.75 1.97 20.88
CA ALA A 9 7.87 0.80 21.06
C ALA A 9 7.38 0.10 19.77
N GLU A 10 7.66 0.61 18.57
CA GLU A 10 7.05 0.07 17.33
C GLU A 10 8.07 -0.02 16.17
N LEU A 11 7.96 -1.12 15.40
CA LEU A 11 8.64 -1.34 14.13
C LEU A 11 7.64 -1.13 13.00
N CYS A 12 7.94 -0.19 12.09
CA CYS A 12 7.12 0.05 10.90
C CYS A 12 7.87 -0.40 9.65
N LEU A 13 7.27 -1.31 8.89
CA LEU A 13 7.79 -1.79 7.61
C LEU A 13 6.87 -1.32 6.47
N PRO A 14 7.40 -0.67 5.41
CA PRO A 14 6.60 -0.35 4.24
C PRO A 14 6.14 -1.65 3.57
N LEU A 15 4.91 -1.68 3.05
CA LEU A 15 4.36 -2.90 2.44
C LEU A 15 5.16 -3.33 1.21
N GLY A 16 5.49 -2.37 0.35
CA GLY A 16 6.31 -2.60 -0.85
C GLY A 16 7.79 -2.75 -0.53
N GLY A 17 8.50 -3.47 -1.41
CA GLY A 17 9.97 -3.48 -1.44
C GLY A 17 10.53 -2.15 -1.95
N SER A 18 11.86 -2.05 -2.00
CA SER A 18 12.52 -0.89 -2.63
C SER A 18 12.29 -0.92 -4.14
N SER A 19 12.09 0.24 -4.77
CA SER A 19 12.10 0.36 -6.22
C SER A 19 13.47 0.05 -6.83
N ASP A 20 14.53 0.23 -6.04
CA ASP A 20 15.90 0.21 -6.51
C ASP A 20 16.53 -1.19 -6.44
N ASP A 21 15.86 -2.11 -5.74
CA ASP A 21 16.30 -3.49 -5.59
C ASP A 21 15.07 -4.41 -5.64
N PRO A 22 14.82 -5.11 -6.77
CA PRO A 22 13.72 -6.05 -6.92
C PRO A 22 13.76 -7.22 -5.92
N GLN A 23 14.93 -7.49 -5.33
CA GLN A 23 15.11 -8.53 -4.31
C GLN A 23 14.90 -7.98 -2.89
N ARG A 24 14.76 -6.65 -2.71
CA ARG A 24 14.46 -6.07 -1.40
C ARG A 24 13.05 -6.42 -0.97
N ARG A 25 12.99 -7.28 0.04
CA ARG A 25 11.77 -7.71 0.70
C ARG A 25 11.08 -6.54 1.41
N GLY A 26 9.85 -6.24 1.03
CA GLY A 26 8.95 -5.34 1.77
C GLY A 26 8.27 -6.01 2.96
N GLY A 27 7.59 -5.22 3.79
CA GLY A 27 6.84 -5.65 4.96
C GLY A 27 5.73 -6.65 4.67
N ILE A 28 5.19 -6.69 3.44
CA ILE A 28 4.21 -7.72 3.06
C ILE A 28 4.81 -9.13 3.07
N HIS A 29 6.08 -9.28 2.65
CA HIS A 29 6.78 -10.56 2.66
C HIS A 29 7.12 -11.00 4.08
N VAL A 30 7.47 -10.04 4.95
CA VAL A 30 7.70 -10.31 6.37
C VAL A 30 6.40 -10.77 7.04
N LEU A 31 5.28 -10.10 6.76
CA LEU A 31 3.97 -10.50 7.27
C LEU A 31 3.56 -11.90 6.79
N ASP A 32 3.78 -12.22 5.51
CA ASP A 32 3.48 -13.53 4.95
C ASP A 32 4.30 -14.66 5.63
N GLU A 33 5.61 -14.47 5.81
CA GLU A 33 6.46 -15.41 6.54
C GLU A 33 6.01 -15.59 8.01
N LEU A 34 5.67 -14.50 8.70
CA LEU A 34 5.13 -14.58 10.07
C LEU A 34 3.80 -15.35 10.13
N LEU A 35 2.95 -15.23 9.11
CA LEU A 35 1.68 -15.97 9.03
C LEU A 35 1.90 -17.46 8.76
N GLN A 36 2.97 -17.81 8.05
CA GLN A 36 3.40 -19.20 7.81
C GLN A 36 4.10 -19.82 9.03
N GLY A 37 4.40 -19.03 10.06
CA GLY A 37 5.08 -19.49 11.27
C GLY A 37 6.61 -19.44 11.19
N GLU A 38 7.13 -18.80 10.14
CA GLU A 38 8.56 -18.60 9.95
C GLU A 38 9.11 -17.48 10.84
N GLN A 39 10.44 -17.40 10.92
CA GLN A 39 11.17 -16.35 11.65
C GLN A 39 11.98 -15.49 10.67
N PRO A 40 11.37 -14.50 9.99
CA PRO A 40 12.07 -13.62 9.06
C PRO A 40 13.29 -12.95 9.71
N LEU A 41 14.43 -12.99 9.01
CA LEU A 41 15.62 -12.23 9.39
C LEU A 41 15.44 -10.76 9.00
N LEU A 42 15.51 -9.89 10.00
CA LEU A 42 15.40 -8.44 9.86
C LEU A 42 16.77 -7.80 10.04
N GLU A 43 17.08 -6.84 9.17
CA GLU A 43 18.23 -5.95 9.30
C GLU A 43 17.70 -4.52 9.39
N LEU A 44 17.81 -3.94 10.57
CA LEU A 44 17.27 -2.62 10.88
C LEU A 44 18.43 -1.66 11.13
N GLN A 45 18.29 -0.45 10.60
CA GLN A 45 19.23 0.64 10.80
C GLN A 45 18.48 1.89 11.24
N GLY A 46 19.04 2.65 12.17
CA GLY A 46 18.44 3.88 12.67
C GLY A 46 19.46 4.81 13.33
N GLU A 47 18.98 5.97 13.73
CA GLU A 47 19.80 6.96 14.43
C GLU A 47 19.94 6.59 15.91
N GLY A 48 21.19 6.53 16.37
CA GLY A 48 21.48 6.28 17.78
C GLY A 48 21.23 7.53 18.62
N THR A 49 20.45 7.40 19.68
CA THR A 49 20.23 8.45 20.68
C THR A 49 20.95 8.13 21.99
N THR A 50 21.04 9.09 22.91
CA THR A 50 21.65 8.85 24.24
C THR A 50 20.96 7.70 25.00
N LEU A 51 19.64 7.54 24.83
CA LEU A 51 18.87 6.48 25.48
C LEU A 51 18.87 5.16 24.68
N GLN A 52 19.14 5.21 23.38
CA GLN A 52 19.11 4.08 22.46
C GLN A 52 20.34 4.14 21.54
N PRO A 53 21.54 3.79 22.04
CA PRO A 53 22.79 4.01 21.31
C PRO A 53 23.00 3.03 20.15
N ARG A 54 22.28 1.89 20.15
CA ARG A 54 22.39 0.87 19.11
C ARG A 54 21.83 1.40 17.80
N ARG A 55 22.66 1.46 16.76
CA ARG A 55 22.29 1.96 15.42
C ARG A 55 21.86 0.87 14.45
N GLU A 56 22.29 -0.36 14.70
CA GLU A 56 22.05 -1.50 13.83
C GLU A 56 21.57 -2.71 14.64
N LEU A 57 20.54 -3.39 14.12
CA LEU A 57 19.97 -4.59 14.72
C LEU A 57 19.75 -5.63 13.62
N GLN A 58 20.40 -6.78 13.78
CA GLN A 58 20.11 -7.99 13.01
C GLN A 58 19.47 -8.99 13.94
N THR A 59 18.27 -9.46 13.60
CA THR A 59 17.54 -10.40 14.46
C THR A 59 16.51 -11.19 13.65
N ALA A 60 16.28 -12.43 14.03
CA ALA A 60 15.15 -13.22 13.55
C ALA A 60 13.96 -12.98 14.48
N LEU A 61 12.79 -12.69 13.90
CA LEU A 61 11.60 -12.33 14.66
C LEU A 61 10.46 -13.29 14.34
N GLY A 62 9.99 -14.04 15.32
CA GLY A 62 8.83 -14.92 15.22
C GLY A 62 7.53 -14.26 15.67
N ARG A 63 6.38 -14.84 15.28
CA ARG A 63 5.04 -14.35 15.67
C ARG A 63 4.82 -14.38 17.18
N ASP A 64 5.40 -15.36 17.88
CA ASP A 64 5.31 -15.55 19.33
C ASP A 64 6.04 -14.46 20.14
N GLN A 65 6.98 -13.76 19.50
CA GLN A 65 7.71 -12.64 20.10
C GLN A 65 6.99 -11.29 19.93
N LEU A 66 5.92 -11.25 19.14
CA LEU A 66 5.14 -10.05 18.86
C LEU A 66 3.93 -9.94 19.78
N SER A 67 3.84 -8.85 20.53
CA SER A 67 2.64 -8.56 21.34
C SER A 67 1.45 -8.15 20.46
N GLN A 68 1.71 -7.40 19.37
CA GLN A 68 0.73 -6.97 18.39
C GLN A 68 1.37 -6.82 17.01
N ALA A 69 0.58 -7.06 15.95
CA ALA A 69 0.93 -6.77 14.57
C ALA A 69 -0.28 -6.14 13.87
N ARG A 70 -0.05 -5.10 13.07
CA ARG A 70 -1.12 -4.36 12.36
C ARG A 70 -0.76 -4.16 10.90
N LEU A 71 -1.69 -4.49 10.01
CA LEU A 71 -1.63 -4.13 8.59
C LEU A 71 -2.37 -2.81 8.39
N LEU A 72 -1.64 -1.77 7.98
CA LEU A 72 -2.22 -0.45 7.71
C LEU A 72 -2.21 -0.16 6.22
N LEU A 73 -3.40 0.07 5.65
CA LEU A 73 -3.59 0.40 4.24
C LEU A 73 -4.03 1.87 4.09
N ALA A 74 -3.07 2.79 4.03
CA ALA A 74 -3.34 4.23 3.92
C ALA A 74 -4.11 4.63 2.63
N ARG A 75 -4.16 3.72 1.63
CA ARG A 75 -4.91 3.85 0.37
C ARG A 75 -5.63 2.54 0.01
N GLY A 76 -6.26 1.90 0.99
CA GLY A 76 -6.84 0.56 0.82
C GLY A 76 -8.10 0.49 -0.04
N ILE A 77 -8.83 1.59 -0.21
CA ILE A 77 -10.06 1.65 -1.01
C ILE A 77 -9.94 2.82 -1.99
N THR A 78 -10.12 2.52 -3.28
CA THR A 78 -10.14 3.51 -4.36
C THR A 78 -11.48 3.45 -5.07
N GLU A 79 -12.10 4.60 -5.30
CA GLU A 79 -13.36 4.71 -6.06
C GLU A 79 -13.15 4.45 -7.56
N ASN A 80 -11.95 4.73 -8.07
CA ASN A 80 -11.65 4.67 -9.50
C ASN A 80 -10.29 4.02 -9.77
N GLY A 81 -10.01 3.83 -11.07
CA GLY A 81 -8.68 3.56 -11.61
C GLY A 81 -8.23 4.66 -12.57
N VAL A 82 -6.98 4.55 -13.02
CA VAL A 82 -6.38 5.37 -14.07
C VAL A 82 -6.08 4.51 -15.29
N VAL A 83 -6.24 5.12 -16.46
CA VAL A 83 -5.76 4.57 -17.74
C VAL A 83 -4.91 5.63 -18.41
N ALA A 84 -3.66 5.30 -18.68
CA ALA A 84 -2.71 6.14 -19.36
C ALA A 84 -2.58 5.69 -20.82
N VAL A 85 -2.67 6.65 -21.74
CA VAL A 85 -2.51 6.49 -23.19
C VAL A 85 -1.72 7.67 -23.76
N SER A 86 -1.09 7.51 -24.92
CA SER A 86 -0.38 8.59 -25.61
C SER A 86 -0.98 8.84 -26.99
N SER A 87 -1.37 10.09 -27.28
CA SER A 87 -1.75 10.52 -28.63
C SER A 87 -0.56 10.98 -29.48
N ARG A 88 0.62 11.13 -28.87
CA ARG A 88 1.85 11.55 -29.53
C ARG A 88 2.48 10.37 -30.28
N GLU A 89 3.05 10.61 -31.46
CA GLU A 89 3.85 9.61 -32.16
C GLU A 89 5.09 9.18 -31.36
N GLY A 90 5.34 7.87 -31.35
CA GLY A 90 6.52 7.27 -30.73
C GLY A 90 6.33 6.89 -29.25
N LEU A 91 7.44 6.55 -28.59
CA LEU A 91 7.45 6.06 -27.21
C LEU A 91 7.54 7.23 -26.22
N LEU A 92 6.58 7.30 -25.30
CA LEU A 92 6.59 8.20 -24.14
C LEU A 92 6.90 7.40 -22.88
N ALA A 93 7.98 7.75 -22.18
CA ALA A 93 8.23 7.21 -20.85
C ALA A 93 7.26 7.84 -19.83
N SER A 94 6.55 7.01 -19.07
CA SER A 94 5.64 7.44 -18.00
C SER A 94 5.95 6.71 -16.68
N PRO A 95 5.47 7.24 -15.53
CA PRO A 95 5.58 6.54 -14.25
C PRO A 95 4.90 5.16 -14.23
N PHE A 96 4.00 4.87 -15.18
CA PHE A 96 3.32 3.58 -15.30
C PHE A 96 4.04 2.61 -16.26
N GLY A 97 5.07 3.08 -16.97
CA GLY A 97 5.76 2.34 -18.04
C GLY A 97 5.76 3.09 -19.37
N GLY A 98 6.23 2.43 -20.44
CA GLY A 98 6.28 3.01 -21.79
C GLY A 98 4.92 3.04 -22.48
N LEU A 99 4.51 4.22 -22.95
CA LEU A 99 3.30 4.44 -23.75
C LEU A 99 3.68 4.66 -25.21
N LEU A 100 3.30 3.75 -26.10
CA LEU A 100 3.51 3.84 -27.54
C LEU A 100 2.32 4.55 -28.18
N GLY A 101 2.57 5.65 -28.86
CA GLY A 101 1.53 6.35 -29.60
C GLY A 101 1.71 6.34 -31.12
N PRO A 102 0.63 6.71 -31.86
CA PRO A 102 -0.66 7.16 -31.32
C PRO A 102 -1.55 5.99 -30.86
N PHE A 103 -1.95 6.01 -29.59
CA PHE A 103 -2.84 5.05 -28.92
C PHE A 103 -2.49 3.55 -29.16
N GLY A 104 -1.21 3.23 -29.34
CA GLY A 104 -0.75 1.87 -29.64
C GLY A 104 -0.85 0.93 -28.44
N ASN A 105 -0.81 1.47 -27.22
CA ASN A 105 -1.10 0.74 -25.99
C ASN A 105 -1.80 1.61 -24.94
N ALA A 106 -2.33 0.94 -23.92
CA ALA A 106 -2.88 1.55 -22.72
C ALA A 106 -2.31 0.84 -21.48
N LEU A 107 -1.89 1.63 -20.49
CA LEU A 107 -1.45 1.13 -19.19
C LEU A 107 -2.50 1.52 -18.17
N PHE A 108 -3.00 0.56 -17.39
CA PHE A 108 -4.06 0.81 -16.42
C PHE A 108 -3.64 0.41 -15.01
N SER A 109 -4.19 1.11 -14.02
CA SER A 109 -4.10 0.75 -12.62
C SER A 109 -5.44 1.03 -11.98
N GLY A 110 -6.01 0.02 -11.31
CA GLY A 110 -7.34 0.14 -10.74
C GLY A 110 -7.70 -1.07 -9.90
N CYS A 111 -8.83 -0.96 -9.23
CA CYS A 111 -9.41 -2.03 -8.45
C CYS A 111 -10.29 -2.93 -9.33
N GLY A 112 -10.47 -4.20 -8.94
CA GLY A 112 -11.34 -5.13 -9.67
C GLY A 112 -12.79 -4.67 -9.69
N ALA A 113 -13.58 -5.08 -10.69
CA ALA A 113 -14.94 -4.59 -10.93
C ALA A 113 -15.92 -4.71 -9.75
N ARG A 114 -15.63 -5.59 -8.78
CA ARG A 114 -16.42 -5.79 -7.56
C ARG A 114 -15.81 -5.15 -6.30
N SER A 115 -14.84 -4.26 -6.47
CA SER A 115 -14.25 -3.54 -5.35
C SER A 115 -15.29 -2.66 -4.67
N ILE A 116 -15.06 -2.35 -3.40
CA ILE A 116 -15.94 -1.48 -2.62
C ILE A 116 -16.11 -0.13 -3.33
N GLY A 117 -15.02 0.49 -3.80
CA GLY A 117 -15.10 1.81 -4.41
C GLY A 117 -15.82 1.86 -5.76
N LEU A 118 -15.74 0.81 -6.59
CA LEU A 118 -16.48 0.74 -7.85
C LEU A 118 -17.94 0.37 -7.65
N THR A 119 -18.25 -0.49 -6.69
CA THR A 119 -19.64 -0.94 -6.46
C THR A 119 -20.44 -0.02 -5.54
N MET A 120 -19.76 0.86 -4.80
CA MET A 120 -20.37 1.83 -3.90
C MET A 120 -19.81 3.24 -4.15
N PRO A 121 -20.19 3.90 -5.25
CA PRO A 121 -19.78 5.27 -5.53
C PRO A 121 -20.16 6.21 -4.38
N GLY A 122 -19.25 7.13 -4.03
CA GLY A 122 -19.41 8.06 -2.92
C GLY A 122 -19.16 7.44 -1.54
N LEU A 123 -18.84 6.14 -1.47
CA LEU A 123 -18.47 5.42 -0.24
C LEU A 123 -19.46 5.64 0.93
N HIS A 124 -20.75 5.82 0.63
CA HIS A 124 -21.76 6.30 1.59
C HIS A 124 -22.02 5.37 2.79
N GLN A 125 -21.59 4.10 2.73
CA GLN A 125 -21.69 3.14 3.83
C GLN A 125 -20.35 2.95 4.58
N LEU A 126 -19.30 3.65 4.16
CA LEU A 126 -18.01 3.63 4.84
C LEU A 126 -17.86 4.86 5.73
N GLY A 127 -17.44 4.62 6.96
CA GLY A 127 -17.01 5.63 7.92
C GLY A 127 -15.93 5.04 8.82
N ALA A 128 -15.34 5.86 9.68
CA ALA A 128 -14.43 5.36 10.71
C ALA A 128 -15.14 4.28 11.55
N GLY A 129 -14.48 3.14 11.74
CA GLY A 129 -15.02 1.97 12.43
C GLY A 129 -15.81 0.99 11.55
N SER A 130 -16.15 1.34 10.29
CA SER A 130 -16.81 0.39 9.38
C SER A 130 -15.97 -0.87 9.21
N ALA A 131 -16.58 -2.04 9.42
CA ALA A 131 -15.92 -3.32 9.25
C ALA A 131 -15.72 -3.63 7.77
N VAL A 132 -14.53 -4.11 7.42
CA VAL A 132 -14.15 -4.50 6.06
C VAL A 132 -13.34 -5.79 6.10
N LEU A 133 -13.40 -6.58 5.03
CA LEU A 133 -12.53 -7.75 4.90
C LEU A 133 -11.21 -7.32 4.26
N VAL A 134 -10.09 -7.61 4.93
CA VAL A 134 -8.73 -7.28 4.46
C VAL A 134 -7.88 -8.53 4.51
N ALA A 135 -7.38 -8.98 3.36
CA ALA A 135 -6.52 -10.16 3.24
C ALA A 135 -7.09 -11.42 3.97
N GLY A 136 -8.40 -11.62 3.93
CA GLY A 136 -9.07 -12.75 4.59
C GLY A 136 -9.37 -12.56 6.08
N GLY A 137 -8.91 -11.46 6.69
CA GLY A 137 -9.20 -11.10 8.09
C GLY A 137 -10.18 -9.93 8.23
N ARG A 138 -10.75 -9.77 9.43
CA ARG A 138 -11.63 -8.64 9.74
C ARG A 138 -10.81 -7.38 10.05
N GLY A 139 -10.90 -6.38 9.18
CA GLY A 139 -10.33 -5.06 9.35
C GLY A 139 -11.39 -3.99 9.62
N HIS A 140 -10.94 -2.77 9.89
CA HIS A 140 -11.82 -1.61 10.09
C HIS A 140 -11.25 -0.39 9.36
N VAL A 141 -12.14 0.45 8.85
CA VAL A 141 -11.77 1.75 8.27
C VAL A 141 -11.34 2.68 9.39
N LEU A 142 -10.15 3.27 9.27
CA LEU A 142 -9.64 4.25 10.23
C LEU A 142 -10.07 5.68 9.88
N GLY A 143 -10.20 5.99 8.59
CA GLY A 143 -10.51 7.34 8.13
C GLY A 143 -10.21 7.53 6.63
N PRO A 144 -10.20 8.78 6.15
CA PRO A 144 -10.12 9.11 4.73
C PRO A 144 -8.81 8.67 4.05
N GLY A 145 -7.70 8.55 4.78
CA GLY A 145 -6.40 8.20 4.19
C GLY A 145 -5.79 9.33 3.36
N GLY A 146 -4.55 9.16 2.92
CA GLY A 146 -3.75 10.26 2.33
C GLY A 146 -4.16 10.71 0.93
N GLY A 147 -4.96 9.91 0.22
CA GLY A 147 -5.43 10.22 -1.14
C GLY A 147 -6.88 10.67 -1.23
N HIS A 148 -7.54 10.96 -0.11
CA HIS A 148 -8.97 11.27 -0.13
C HIS A 148 -9.25 12.63 -0.78
N GLN A 149 -10.12 12.63 -1.80
CA GLN A 149 -10.58 13.86 -2.44
C GLN A 149 -12.12 13.88 -2.58
N PRO A 150 -12.86 14.41 -1.59
CA PRO A 150 -14.33 14.35 -1.58
C PRO A 150 -14.96 15.26 -2.64
N GLN A 151 -14.26 16.30 -3.08
CA GLN A 151 -14.76 17.30 -4.03
C GLN A 151 -14.49 16.96 -5.51
N THR A 152 -14.06 15.72 -5.80
CA THR A 152 -13.83 15.28 -7.18
C THR A 152 -15.11 15.36 -8.01
N ARG A 153 -14.97 15.72 -9.29
CA ARG A 153 -16.11 15.74 -10.22
C ARG A 153 -16.62 14.32 -10.41
N ARG A 154 -17.94 14.12 -10.42
CA ARG A 154 -18.58 12.81 -10.56
C ARG A 154 -19.38 12.70 -11.85
N GLN A 155 -19.58 11.47 -12.31
CA GLN A 155 -20.52 11.13 -13.39
C GLN A 155 -21.96 11.14 -12.86
N ALA A 156 -22.95 11.10 -13.75
CA ALA A 156 -24.36 10.94 -13.36
C ALA A 156 -24.61 9.65 -12.57
N SER A 157 -23.80 8.61 -12.79
CA SER A 157 -23.81 7.35 -12.03
C SER A 157 -23.19 7.44 -10.64
N GLY A 158 -22.66 8.61 -10.23
CA GLY A 158 -22.01 8.84 -8.94
C GLY A 158 -20.52 8.52 -8.89
N HIS A 159 -19.97 7.80 -9.88
CA HIS A 159 -18.54 7.46 -9.94
C HIS A 159 -17.68 8.71 -10.12
N ALA A 160 -16.55 8.75 -9.42
CA ALA A 160 -15.63 9.87 -9.52
C ALA A 160 -14.92 9.86 -10.90
N ARG A 161 -14.61 11.06 -11.43
CA ARG A 161 -13.97 11.23 -12.74
C ARG A 161 -12.46 11.36 -12.67
N ALA A 162 -11.94 11.56 -11.47
CA ALA A 162 -10.51 11.62 -11.19
C ALA A 162 -10.18 10.62 -10.08
N PRO A 163 -9.00 9.97 -10.14
CA PRO A 163 -8.52 9.05 -9.12
C PRO A 163 -8.30 9.72 -7.76
#